data_AF-A0A0Q5ZQG2-F1
#
_entry.id   AF-A0A0Q5ZQG2-F1
#
_cell.length_a   1.000
_cell.length_b   1.000
_cell.length_c   1.000
_cell.angle_alpha   90.00
_cell.angle_beta   90.00
_cell.angle_gamma   90.00
#
_symmetry.space_group_name_H-M   'P 1'
#
loop_
_entity.id
_entity.type
_entity.pdbx_description
1 polymer ?
#
loop_
_entity_poly.entity_id
_entity_poly.type
_entity_poly.pdbx_seq_one_letter_code
_entity_poly.pdbx_strand_id
1 'polypeptide(L)'
;MNKEILKNILILDSIWRVLDWKDRVRIHLLMQDKISEPTENIKILHDWCIKWKWLPPKLKYGQDRLQYFENSPDEWVLTEELKYIKIDLPKLK
;
A
#
# COMPACT_ATOMS: atom_id res chain seq x y z
N MET A 1 -4.64 14.72 -4.67
CA MET A 1 -4.48 13.71 -3.60
C MET A 1 -3.04 13.75 -3.11
N ASN A 2 -2.77 13.33 -1.87
CA ASN A 2 -1.39 13.31 -1.36
C ASN A 2 -0.58 12.18 -2.06
N LYS A 3 0.53 12.54 -2.71
CA LYS A 3 1.40 11.60 -3.46
C LYS A 3 2.06 10.55 -2.58
N GLU A 4 2.33 10.87 -1.32
CA GLU A 4 2.86 9.93 -0.33
C GLU A 4 1.83 8.85 0.01
N ILE A 5 0.57 9.23 0.19
CA ILE A 5 -0.52 8.27 0.43
C ILE A 5 -0.73 7.38 -0.80
N LEU A 6 -0.67 7.94 -2.01
CA LEU A 6 -0.73 7.16 -3.25
C LEU A 6 0.40 6.13 -3.35
N LYS A 7 1.62 6.50 -2.96
CA LYS A 7 2.75 5.56 -2.85
C LYS A 7 2.49 4.47 -1.81
N ASN A 8 1.94 4.84 -0.66
CA ASN A 8 1.56 3.90 0.41
C ASN A 8 0.52 2.88 -0.07
N ILE A 9 -0.47 3.31 -0.87
CA ILE A 9 -1.45 2.41 -1.47
C ILE A 9 -0.77 1.38 -2.40
N LEU A 10 0.22 1.78 -3.20
CA LEU A 10 0.97 0.83 -4.04
C LEU A 10 1.78 -0.18 -3.21
N ILE A 11 2.35 0.24 -2.08
CA ILE A 11 3.02 -0.66 -1.14
C ILE A 11 2.01 -1.62 -0.52
N LEU A 12 0.84 -1.13 -0.11
CA LEU A 12 -0.23 -1.96 0.43
C LEU A 12 -0.67 -3.03 -0.58
N ASP A 13 -0.85 -2.65 -1.85
CA ASP A 13 -1.15 -3.59 -2.93
C ASP A 13 -0.03 -4.61 -3.18
N SER A 14 1.24 -4.23 -3.04
CA SER A 14 2.34 -5.18 -3.21
C SER A 14 2.30 -6.33 -2.18
N ILE A 15 1.77 -6.06 -0.98
CA ILE A 15 1.66 -7.02 0.13
C ILE A 15 0.33 -7.78 0.04
N TRP A 16 -0.78 -7.08 -0.18
CA TRP A 16 -2.15 -7.61 -0.03
C TRP A 16 -2.91 -7.81 -1.34
N ARG A 17 -2.33 -7.42 -2.49
CA ARG A 17 -2.92 -7.55 -3.83
C ARG A 17 -4.33 -6.96 -3.94
N VAL A 18 -4.55 -5.80 -3.31
CA VAL A 18 -5.87 -5.15 -3.24
C VAL A 18 -6.27 -4.41 -4.53
N LEU A 19 -5.33 -4.08 -5.42
CA LEU A 19 -5.64 -3.35 -6.65
C LEU A 19 -5.63 -4.25 -7.88
N ASP A 20 -6.47 -3.89 -8.85
CA ASP A 20 -6.33 -4.38 -10.21
C ASP A 20 -5.24 -3.60 -10.99
N TRP A 21 -4.92 -4.07 -12.20
CA TRP A 21 -3.89 -3.42 -13.01
C TRP A 21 -4.27 -1.99 -13.44
N LYS A 22 -5.57 -1.69 -13.63
CA LYS A 22 -6.04 -0.38 -14.07
C LYS A 22 -5.85 0.64 -12.97
N ASP A 23 -6.20 0.28 -11.74
CA ASP A 23 -5.99 1.12 -10.55
C ASP A 23 -4.50 1.36 -10.33
N ARG A 24 -3.65 0.34 -10.47
CA ARG A 24 -2.18 0.51 -10.41
C ARG A 24 -1.69 1.56 -11.40
N VAL A 25 -2.04 1.43 -12.68
CA VAL A 25 -1.65 2.40 -13.72
C VAL A 25 -2.20 3.79 -13.39
N ARG A 26 -3.46 3.88 -12.95
CA ARG A 26 -4.10 5.16 -12.63
C ARG A 26 -3.42 5.87 -11.47
N ILE A 27 -3.00 5.15 -10.43
CA ILE A 27 -2.20 5.73 -9.33
C ILE A 27 -0.91 6.34 -9.86
N HIS A 28 -0.19 5.66 -10.76
CA HIS A 28 1.03 6.22 -11.36
C HIS A 28 0.75 7.51 -12.13
N LEU A 29 -0.35 7.56 -12.89
CA LEU A 29 -0.76 8.76 -13.62
C LEU A 29 -1.16 9.91 -12.68
N LEU A 30 -1.86 9.62 -11.56
CA LEU A 30 -2.20 10.59 -10.52
C LEU A 30 -0.94 11.15 -9.85
N MET A 31 0.06 10.31 -9.56
CA MET A 31 1.33 10.75 -8.97
C MET A 31 2.14 11.65 -9.91
N GLN A 32 2.01 11.43 -11.22
CA GLN A 32 2.63 12.22 -12.28
C GLN A 32 1.80 13.45 -12.69
N ASP A 33 0.68 13.73 -12.01
CA ASP A 33 -0.26 14.81 -12.32
C ASP A 33 -0.80 14.77 -13.78
N LYS A 34 -0.77 13.59 -14.43
CA LYS A 34 -1.27 13.41 -15.81
C LYS A 34 -2.79 13.28 -15.88
N ILE A 35 -3.41 12.97 -14.75
CA ILE A 35 -4.85 12.90 -14.57
C ILE A 35 -5.19 13.45 -13.17
N SER A 36 -6.42 13.90 -12.98
CA SER A 36 -6.90 14.45 -11.70
C SER A 36 -7.88 13.54 -10.97
N GLU A 37 -8.52 12.61 -11.67
CA GLU A 37 -9.64 11.85 -11.13
C GLU A 37 -9.22 10.43 -10.71
N PRO A 38 -9.26 10.08 -9.42
CA PRO A 38 -9.10 8.69 -8.97
C PRO A 38 -10.36 7.85 -9.20
N THR A 39 -10.20 6.53 -9.31
CA THR A 39 -11.33 5.59 -9.23
C THR A 39 -11.89 5.56 -7.80
N GLU A 40 -13.08 4.98 -7.64
CA GLU A 40 -13.69 4.81 -6.32
C GLU A 40 -12.83 3.91 -5.41
N ASN A 41 -12.25 2.85 -5.94
CA ASN A 41 -11.35 1.97 -5.19
C ASN A 41 -10.12 2.72 -4.66
N ILE A 42 -9.52 3.59 -5.48
CA ILE A 42 -8.39 4.43 -5.07
C ILE A 42 -8.78 5.42 -3.97
N LYS A 43 -9.98 6.03 -4.06
CA LYS A 43 -10.49 6.94 -3.02
C LYS A 43 -10.71 6.20 -1.69
N ILE A 44 -11.37 5.05 -1.73
CA ILE A 44 -11.63 4.21 -0.56
C ILE A 44 -10.33 3.86 0.15
N LEU A 45 -9.30 3.40 -0.59
CA LEU A 45 -8.00 3.06 -0.02
C LEU A 45 -7.26 4.28 0.52
N HIS A 46 -7.31 5.41 -0.18
CA HIS A 46 -6.71 6.65 0.26
C HIS A 46 -7.30 7.12 1.60
N ASP A 47 -8.63 7.13 1.70
CA ASP A 47 -9.33 7.55 2.91
C ASP A 47 -9.10 6.56 4.05
N TRP A 48 -9.00 5.27 3.74
CA TRP A 48 -8.61 4.25 4.70
C TRP A 48 -7.20 4.47 5.24
N CYS A 49 -6.21 4.74 4.38
CA CYS A 49 -4.84 5.05 4.80
C CYS A 49 -4.78 6.28 5.72
N ILE A 50 -5.57 7.33 5.42
CA ILE A 50 -5.67 8.53 6.27
C ILE A 50 -6.31 8.18 7.61
N LYS A 51 -7.47 7.53 7.59
CA LYS A 51 -8.27 7.21 8.79
C LYS A 51 -7.46 6.38 9.78
N TRP A 52 -6.76 5.37 9.29
CA TRP A 52 -5.99 4.44 10.12
C TRP A 52 -4.54 4.86 10.34
N LYS A 53 -4.12 6.01 9.80
CA LYS A 53 -2.72 6.48 9.80
C LYS A 53 -1.77 5.36 9.39
N TRP A 54 -2.15 4.62 8.34
CA TRP A 54 -1.40 3.45 7.93
C TRP A 54 -0.01 3.85 7.45
N LEU A 55 1.01 3.21 8.00
CA LEU A 55 2.40 3.41 7.63
C LEU A 55 2.95 2.13 6.98
N PRO A 56 3.63 2.23 5.83
CA PRO A 56 4.20 1.07 5.19
C PRO A 56 5.29 0.43 6.06
N PRO A 57 5.40 -0.91 6.07
CA PRO A 57 6.54 -1.59 6.67
C PRO A 57 7.85 -1.16 6.01
N LYS A 58 8.97 -1.28 6.74
CA LYS A 58 10.28 -0.92 6.20
C LYS A 58 10.68 -1.93 5.11
N LEU A 59 11.07 -1.39 3.97
CA LEU A 59 11.63 -2.16 2.87
C LEU A 59 13.10 -2.45 3.19
N LYS A 60 13.50 -3.72 3.23
CA LYS A 60 14.92 -4.09 3.35
C LYS A 60 15.50 -4.26 1.94
N TYR A 61 16.39 -3.36 1.56
CA TYR A 61 17.15 -3.48 0.31
C TYR A 61 18.29 -4.49 0.48
N GLY A 62 18.62 -5.25 -0.57
CA GLY A 62 19.76 -6.19 -0.59
C GLY A 62 19.40 -7.68 -0.62
N GLN A 63 18.13 -8.03 -0.88
CA GLN A 63 17.69 -9.41 -1.15
C GLN A 63 17.10 -9.49 -2.57
N ASP A 64 17.18 -10.67 -3.19
CA ASP A 64 16.71 -10.94 -4.57
C ASP A 64 15.22 -10.63 -4.81
N ARG A 65 14.45 -10.40 -3.74
CA ARG A 65 13.03 -10.02 -3.78
C ARG A 65 12.77 -8.86 -2.82
N LEU A 66 11.85 -7.97 -3.20
CA LEU A 66 11.34 -6.89 -2.33
C LEU A 66 10.61 -7.52 -1.14
N GLN A 67 11.27 -7.56 0.02
CA GLN A 67 10.70 -8.09 1.25
C GLN A 67 10.42 -6.95 2.25
N TYR A 68 9.22 -6.98 2.81
CA TYR A 68 8.74 -6.01 3.80
C TYR A 68 8.87 -6.62 5.20
N PHE A 69 9.28 -5.83 6.19
CA PHE A 69 9.50 -6.30 7.57
C PHE A 69 8.71 -5.47 8.59
N GLU A 70 8.22 -6.11 9.66
CA GLU A 70 7.56 -5.41 10.77
C GLU A 70 8.54 -4.45 11.45
N ASN A 71 8.02 -3.29 11.87
CA ASN A 71 8.81 -2.26 12.54
C ASN A 71 8.90 -2.54 14.05
N SER A 72 9.44 -3.71 14.42
CA SER A 72 9.83 -4.02 15.81
C SER A 72 11.32 -3.72 16.00
N PRO A 73 11.74 -3.07 17.10
CA PRO A 73 13.14 -2.73 17.34
C PRO A 73 14.07 -3.95 17.48
N ASP A 74 13.53 -5.14 17.76
CA ASP A 74 14.33 -6.33 18.10
C ASP A 74 14.21 -7.49 17.11
N GLU A 75 13.25 -7.48 16.16
CA GLU A 75 13.03 -8.60 15.25
C GLU A 75 12.68 -8.17 13.81
N TRP A 76 13.38 -8.78 12.85
CA TRP A 76 13.07 -8.65 11.42
C TRP A 76 12.15 -9.79 11.00
N VAL A 77 10.84 -9.65 11.22
CA VAL A 77 9.86 -10.66 10.79
C VAL A 77 9.36 -10.32 9.38
N LEU A 78 9.39 -11.31 8.48
CA LEU A 78 8.87 -11.18 7.13
C LEU A 78 7.36 -10.92 7.17
N THR A 79 6.89 -9.92 6.45
CA THR A 79 5.45 -9.57 6.42
C THR A 79 4.59 -10.71 5.86
N GLU A 80 5.14 -11.59 5.03
CA GLU A 80 4.49 -12.82 4.54
C GLU A 80 4.27 -13.87 5.66
N GLU A 81 5.12 -13.86 6.70
CA GLU A 81 5.02 -14.76 7.86
C GLU A 81 4.10 -14.18 8.94
N LEU A 82 3.82 -12.88 8.90
CA LEU A 82 2.85 -12.19 9.75
C LEU A 82 1.42 -12.49 9.30
N LYS A 83 0.97 -13.73 9.53
CA LYS A 83 -0.43 -14.15 9.39
C LYS A 83 -1.42 -13.38 10.27
N TYR A 84 -0.96 -12.38 11.05
CA TYR A 84 -1.70 -11.81 12.18
C TYR A 84 -1.88 -10.30 12.21
N ILE A 85 -1.42 -9.52 11.23
CA ILE A 85 -1.97 -8.17 11.11
C ILE A 85 -3.33 -8.31 10.44
N LYS A 86 -4.39 -8.55 11.24
CA LYS A 86 -5.78 -8.38 10.81
C LYS A 86 -6.00 -6.92 10.46
N ILE A 87 -5.57 -6.54 9.27
CA ILE A 87 -5.91 -5.25 8.67
C ILE A 87 -7.33 -5.42 8.15
N ASP A 88 -8.28 -4.67 8.71
CA ASP A 88 -9.65 -4.62 8.23
C ASP A 88 -9.67 -3.79 6.94
N LEU A 89 -9.27 -4.44 5.84
CA LEU A 89 -9.20 -3.84 4.51
C LEU A 89 -10.61 -3.59 3.99
N PRO A 90 -10.83 -2.45 3.31
CA PRO A 90 -12.12 -2.17 2.71
C PRO A 90 -12.41 -3.19 1.61
N LYS A 91 -13.68 -3.63 1.50
CA LYS A 91 -14.14 -4.47 0.40
C LYS A 91 -14.24 -3.61 -0.86
N LEU A 92 -13.36 -3.87 -1.82
CA LEU A 92 -13.37 -3.22 -3.12
C LEU A 92 -14.33 -3.95 -4.06
N LYS A 93 -14.89 -3.21 -5.03
CA LYS A 93 -15.84 -3.72 -6.03
C LYS A 93 -15.13 -4.15 -7.30
#